data_AF-A0A0K2RR55-F1
#
_entry.id   AF-A0A0K2RR55-F1
#
_cell.length_a   1.000
_cell.length_b   1.000
_cell.length_c   1.000
_cell.angle_alpha   90.00
_cell.angle_beta   90.00
_cell.angle_gamma   90.00
#
_symmetry.space_group_name_H-M   'P 1'
#
loop_
_entity.id
_entity.type
_entity.pdbx_description
1 polymer ?
#
loop_
_entity_poly.entity_id
_entity_poly.type
_entity_poly.pdbx_seq_one_letter_code
_entity_poly.pdbx_strand_id
1 'polypeptide(L)'
;MVMSLEVPTATSVRAVPAKLLIDNRVVINSNLARARGGKVSFTHLIGYAVVRALSQFPSMNVYYDEVDGKPVAVQPAHVNFGIAIDMPKPDGTRLLMVPNIKKAETMNFAEFWHTYEDLIKRARNGKLTADDHAGTTVSLTNPGGIGTVHSVPRLSKGQAAIIGVGALDYPAEWQGASEKIIAQNAISKILTLTSTYDHRVIQGAGSGEFLKLVHQLLLGAQNFYDEIFEALRIPYEPVRWSPTSRSTPLTKSTRLPGSSS
;
A
#
# COMPACT_ATOMS: atom_id res chain seq x y z
N MET A 1 -13.24 4.03 22.76
CA MET A 1 -13.80 2.94 21.91
C MET A 1 -15.29 3.10 21.59
N VAL A 2 -16.09 3.83 22.38
CA VAL A 2 -17.55 3.98 22.14
C VAL A 2 -17.88 4.90 20.95
N MET A 3 -17.09 5.96 20.71
CA MET A 3 -17.35 6.95 19.64
C MET A 3 -17.25 6.41 18.19
N SER A 4 -16.72 5.19 17.99
CA SER A 4 -16.63 4.59 16.66
C SER A 4 -17.93 3.91 16.23
N LEU A 5 -18.81 3.55 17.18
CA LEU A 5 -20.07 2.84 16.90
C LEU A 5 -21.08 3.68 16.13
N GLU A 6 -20.91 5.01 16.13
CA GLU A 6 -21.83 5.97 15.52
C GLU A 6 -21.45 6.34 14.08
N VAL A 7 -20.29 5.89 13.58
CA VAL A 7 -19.82 6.24 12.24
C VAL A 7 -20.43 5.27 11.22
N PRO A 8 -21.31 5.74 10.31
CA PRO A 8 -21.86 4.87 9.26
C PRO A 8 -20.78 4.58 8.22
N THR A 9 -20.11 3.44 8.37
CA THR A 9 -19.02 3.06 7.47
C THR A 9 -19.51 2.22 6.31
N ALA A 10 -18.92 2.45 5.13
CA ALA A 10 -18.96 1.51 4.02
C ALA A 10 -17.53 1.08 3.66
N THR A 11 -17.40 -0.02 2.91
CA THR A 11 -16.10 -0.53 2.48
C THR A 11 -16.09 -0.88 1.01
N SER A 12 -15.11 -0.34 0.30
CA SER A 12 -14.77 -0.74 -1.07
C SER A 12 -13.57 -1.67 -1.05
N VAL A 13 -13.54 -2.65 -1.95
CA VAL A 13 -12.49 -3.68 -2.02
C VAL A 13 -11.94 -3.76 -3.45
N ARG A 14 -10.63 -3.92 -3.59
CA ARG A 14 -9.97 -4.12 -4.89
C ARG A 14 -8.81 -5.10 -4.78
N ALA A 15 -8.82 -6.14 -5.60
CA ALA A 15 -7.64 -6.98 -5.80
C ALA A 15 -6.63 -6.26 -6.71
N VAL A 16 -5.35 -6.32 -6.36
CA VAL A 16 -4.25 -5.67 -7.07
C VAL A 16 -3.17 -6.71 -7.37
N PRO A 17 -2.74 -6.86 -8.64
CA PRO A 17 -1.59 -7.69 -8.97
C PRO A 17 -0.32 -7.08 -8.38
N ALA A 18 0.49 -7.92 -7.73
CA ALA A 18 1.65 -7.46 -7.00
C ALA A 18 2.99 -7.78 -7.68
N LYS A 19 2.99 -8.37 -8.88
CA LYS A 19 4.22 -8.74 -9.58
C LYS A 19 5.18 -7.57 -9.76
N LEU A 20 4.71 -6.45 -10.31
CA LEU A 20 5.57 -5.28 -10.51
C LEU A 20 6.09 -4.70 -9.19
N LEU A 21 5.22 -4.68 -8.17
CA LEU A 21 5.57 -4.27 -6.82
C LEU A 21 6.66 -5.16 -6.20
N ILE A 22 6.58 -6.48 -6.39
CA ILE A 22 7.58 -7.45 -5.95
C ILE A 22 8.91 -7.21 -6.68
N ASP A 23 8.87 -7.16 -8.01
CA ASP A 23 10.07 -7.09 -8.85
C ASP A 23 10.85 -5.79 -8.58
N ASN A 24 10.16 -4.63 -8.55
CA ASN A 24 10.81 -3.36 -8.24
C ASN A 24 11.33 -3.30 -6.80
N ARG A 25 10.62 -3.88 -5.83
CA ARG A 25 11.11 -3.95 -4.45
C ARG A 25 12.38 -4.79 -4.32
N VAL A 26 12.55 -5.84 -5.13
CA VAL A 26 13.79 -6.62 -5.19
C VAL A 26 14.93 -5.73 -5.69
N VAL A 27 14.74 -5.03 -6.81
CA VAL A 27 15.76 -4.12 -7.37
C VAL A 27 16.16 -3.04 -6.37
N ILE A 28 15.18 -2.38 -5.76
CA ILE A 28 15.40 -1.35 -4.73
C ILE A 28 16.26 -1.89 -3.59
N ASN A 29 15.86 -3.02 -3.00
CA ASN A 29 16.57 -3.58 -1.85
C ASN A 29 17.95 -4.13 -2.22
N SER A 30 18.14 -4.65 -3.44
CA SER A 30 19.45 -5.05 -3.93
C SER A 30 20.40 -3.86 -4.05
N ASN A 31 19.91 -2.70 -4.51
CA ASN A 31 20.71 -1.48 -4.55
C ASN A 31 21.05 -0.98 -3.13
N LEU A 32 20.04 -0.87 -2.26
CA LEU A 32 20.22 -0.40 -0.88
C LEU A 32 21.19 -1.27 -0.08
N ALA A 33 21.14 -2.60 -0.25
CA ALA A 33 22.05 -3.51 0.42
C ALA A 33 23.53 -3.26 0.04
N ARG A 34 23.81 -2.95 -1.23
CA ARG A 34 25.18 -2.63 -1.70
C ARG A 34 25.69 -1.31 -1.10
N ALA A 35 24.80 -0.34 -0.91
CA ALA A 35 25.10 0.95 -0.30
C ALA A 35 25.11 0.92 1.25
N ARG A 36 24.96 -0.26 1.88
CA ARG A 36 24.76 -0.42 3.35
C ARG A 36 23.59 0.41 3.89
N GLY A 37 22.54 0.60 3.07
CA GLY A 37 21.34 1.33 3.41
C GLY A 37 20.29 0.49 4.16
N GLY A 38 19.15 1.13 4.46
CA GLY A 38 17.99 0.47 5.06
C GLY A 38 17.26 -0.47 4.11
N LYS A 39 16.09 -0.98 4.52
CA LYS A 39 15.24 -1.88 3.71
C LYS A 39 13.88 -1.26 3.43
N VAL A 40 13.44 -1.33 2.18
CA VAL A 40 12.09 -0.94 1.78
C VAL A 40 11.13 -2.12 1.90
N SER A 41 10.05 -1.92 2.64
CA SER A 41 8.95 -2.88 2.79
C SER A 41 7.86 -2.67 1.73
N PHE A 42 6.97 -3.65 1.55
CA PHE A 42 5.78 -3.46 0.72
C PHE A 42 4.88 -2.34 1.28
N THR A 43 4.79 -2.23 2.60
CA THR A 43 4.01 -1.19 3.27
C THR A 43 4.52 0.22 2.94
N HIS A 44 5.83 0.42 2.78
CA HIS A 44 6.36 1.74 2.39
C HIS A 44 5.88 2.13 0.99
N LEU A 45 5.97 1.22 0.03
CA LEU A 45 5.56 1.47 -1.36
C LEU A 45 4.05 1.67 -1.46
N ILE A 46 3.25 0.84 -0.78
CA ILE A 46 1.79 0.96 -0.77
C ILE A 46 1.35 2.23 -0.04
N GLY A 47 1.93 2.53 1.12
CA GLY A 47 1.63 3.75 1.87
C GLY A 47 1.95 5.00 1.06
N TYR A 48 3.08 5.03 0.36
CA TYR A 48 3.42 6.16 -0.51
C TYR A 48 2.47 6.28 -1.71
N ALA A 49 2.06 5.16 -2.32
CA ALA A 49 1.04 5.17 -3.38
C ALA A 49 -0.30 5.72 -2.88
N VAL A 50 -0.70 5.38 -1.65
CA VAL A 50 -1.91 5.92 -0.99
C VAL A 50 -1.79 7.43 -0.77
N VAL A 51 -0.67 7.92 -0.24
CA VAL A 51 -0.41 9.36 -0.05
C VAL A 51 -0.45 10.12 -1.39
N ARG A 52 0.18 9.57 -2.43
CA ARG A 52 0.14 10.12 -3.79
C ARG A 52 -1.26 10.16 -4.37
N ALA A 53 -2.07 9.12 -4.14
CA ALA A 53 -3.45 9.09 -4.56
C ALA A 53 -4.30 10.13 -3.79
N LEU A 54 -4.08 10.30 -2.49
CA LEU A 54 -4.79 11.30 -1.67
C LEU A 54 -4.50 12.74 -2.13
N SER A 55 -3.26 12.99 -2.58
CA SER A 55 -2.86 14.29 -3.13
C SER A 55 -3.65 14.65 -4.41
N GLN A 56 -4.06 13.64 -5.19
CA GLN A 56 -4.83 13.80 -6.43
C GLN A 56 -6.34 13.68 -6.20
N PHE A 57 -6.74 13.12 -5.06
CA PHE A 57 -8.13 12.79 -4.74
C PHE A 57 -8.48 13.32 -3.35
N PRO A 58 -8.49 14.66 -3.15
CA PRO A 58 -8.65 15.27 -1.83
C PRO A 58 -10.00 14.96 -1.17
N SER A 59 -11.02 14.58 -1.96
CA SER A 59 -12.32 14.13 -1.45
C SER A 59 -12.26 12.84 -0.63
N MET A 60 -11.17 12.07 -0.71
CA MET A 60 -10.90 10.93 0.18
C MET A 60 -10.21 11.33 1.50
N ASN A 61 -9.83 12.59 1.65
CA ASN A 61 -9.30 13.17 2.88
C ASN A 61 -10.34 14.13 3.48
N VAL A 62 -11.59 13.69 3.63
CA VAL A 62 -12.70 14.48 4.19
C VAL A 62 -13.36 13.67 5.30
N TYR A 63 -13.69 14.31 6.42
CA TYR A 63 -14.39 13.68 7.54
C TYR A 63 -15.70 14.39 7.86
N TYR A 64 -16.64 13.65 8.43
CA TYR A 64 -17.90 14.20 8.91
C TYR A 64 -17.73 14.88 10.27
N ASP A 65 -18.28 16.08 10.41
CA ASP A 65 -18.45 16.74 11.70
C ASP A 65 -19.83 17.41 11.80
N GLU A 66 -20.16 17.88 13.01
CA GLU A 66 -21.33 18.72 13.25
C GLU A 66 -20.89 20.07 13.82
N VAL A 67 -21.14 21.14 13.06
CA VAL A 67 -20.86 22.51 13.49
C VAL A 67 -22.20 23.22 13.65
N ASP A 68 -22.45 23.76 14.84
CA ASP A 68 -23.72 24.40 15.20
C ASP A 68 -24.95 23.51 14.94
N GLY A 69 -24.81 22.21 15.20
CA GLY A 69 -25.86 21.20 15.00
C GLY A 69 -26.16 20.87 13.52
N LYS A 70 -25.32 21.33 12.58
CA LYS A 70 -25.47 21.05 11.15
C LYS A 70 -24.39 20.09 10.67
N PRO A 71 -24.74 19.07 9.88
CA PRO A 71 -23.78 18.20 9.20
C PRO A 71 -22.82 19.01 8.31
N VAL A 72 -21.51 18.81 8.48
CA VAL A 72 -20.48 19.43 7.66
C VAL A 72 -19.46 18.38 7.22
N ALA A 73 -19.06 18.46 5.96
CA ALA A 73 -17.91 17.75 5.42
C ALA A 73 -16.66 18.62 5.62
N VAL A 74 -15.76 18.21 6.50
CA VAL A 74 -14.53 18.96 6.81
C VAL A 74 -13.37 18.39 6.04
N GLN A 75 -12.70 19.24 5.27
CA GLN A 75 -11.48 18.90 4.53
C GLN A 75 -10.26 19.45 5.29
N PRO A 76 -9.40 18.59 5.88
CA PRO A 76 -8.15 19.01 6.48
C PRO A 76 -7.19 19.61 5.44
N ALA A 77 -6.36 20.56 5.88
CA ALA A 77 -5.36 21.20 5.03
C ALA A 77 -4.24 20.26 4.55
N HIS A 78 -4.00 19.18 5.28
CA HIS A 78 -2.88 18.26 5.06
C HIS A 78 -3.31 16.80 5.23
N VAL A 79 -2.53 15.87 4.68
CA VAL A 79 -2.67 14.43 4.92
C VAL A 79 -1.76 14.06 6.10
N ASN A 80 -2.35 13.85 7.27
CA ASN A 80 -1.65 13.25 8.40
C ASN A 80 -1.84 11.73 8.33
N PHE A 81 -0.88 11.07 7.70
CA PHE A 81 -1.00 9.67 7.29
C PHE A 81 -0.65 8.71 8.43
N GLY A 82 -1.68 8.11 9.03
CA GLY A 82 -1.56 7.17 10.13
C GLY A 82 -1.01 5.80 9.70
N ILE A 83 -0.11 5.24 10.49
CA ILE A 83 0.45 3.90 10.28
C ILE A 83 0.06 3.02 11.45
N ALA A 84 -0.73 1.98 11.21
CA ALA A 84 -1.05 1.02 12.25
C ALA A 84 0.16 0.13 12.55
N ILE A 85 0.62 0.16 13.79
CA ILE A 85 1.75 -0.62 14.30
C ILE A 85 1.22 -1.59 15.35
N ASP A 86 1.45 -2.86 15.10
CA ASP A 86 1.11 -3.93 16.02
C ASP A 86 2.34 -4.27 16.88
N MET A 87 2.26 -3.92 18.16
CA MET A 87 3.35 -4.04 19.12
C MET A 87 3.07 -5.23 20.07
N PRO A 88 3.76 -6.38 19.91
CA PRO A 88 3.66 -7.46 20.86
C PRO A 88 4.30 -7.05 22.19
N LYS A 89 3.61 -7.32 23.29
CA LYS A 89 4.11 -7.11 24.65
C LYS A 89 4.66 -8.42 25.24
N PRO A 90 5.57 -8.35 26.23
CA PRO A 90 6.12 -9.53 26.89
C PRO A 90 5.06 -10.43 27.55
N ASP A 91 3.91 -9.87 27.94
CA ASP A 91 2.79 -10.58 28.55
C ASP A 91 1.91 -11.35 27.53
N GLY A 92 2.31 -11.38 26.26
CA GLY A 92 1.57 -12.03 25.18
C GLY A 92 0.41 -11.20 24.62
N THR A 93 0.10 -10.05 25.22
CA THR A 93 -0.89 -9.11 24.65
C THR A 93 -0.29 -8.31 23.50
N ARG A 94 -1.15 -7.69 22.71
CA ARG A 94 -0.76 -6.86 21.57
C ARG A 94 -1.32 -5.47 21.76
N LEU A 95 -0.50 -4.45 21.52
CA LEU A 95 -0.91 -3.06 21.52
C LEU A 95 -0.91 -2.54 20.09
N LEU A 96 -2.10 -2.17 19.60
CA LEU A 96 -2.24 -1.47 18.33
C LEU A 96 -2.09 0.03 18.57
N MET A 97 -1.11 0.65 17.93
CA MET A 97 -0.92 2.10 17.96
C MET A 97 -1.00 2.63 16.52
N VAL A 98 -1.52 3.85 16.36
CA VAL A 98 -1.61 4.51 15.05
C VAL A 98 -0.99 5.91 15.14
N PRO A 99 0.35 6.02 15.18
CA PRO A 99 0.99 7.32 14.97
C PRO A 99 0.88 7.73 13.49
N ASN A 100 1.07 9.01 13.18
CA ASN A 100 0.94 9.53 11.82
C ASN A 100 2.15 10.36 11.35
N ILE A 101 2.39 10.29 10.04
CA ILE A 101 3.35 11.11 9.32
C ILE A 101 2.62 12.41 8.94
N LYS A 102 3.10 13.54 9.48
CA LYS A 102 2.48 14.86 9.24
C LYS A 102 2.75 15.34 7.81
N LYS A 103 1.73 15.94 7.19
CA LYS A 103 1.84 16.56 5.84
C LYS A 103 2.48 15.62 4.81
N ALA A 104 2.09 14.34 4.84
CA ALA A 104 2.74 13.31 4.05
C ALA A 104 2.69 13.60 2.54
N GLU A 105 1.67 14.32 2.07
CA GLU A 105 1.51 14.74 0.68
C GLU A 105 2.62 15.67 0.17
N THR A 106 3.39 16.28 1.06
CA THR A 106 4.48 17.20 0.71
C THR A 106 5.83 16.51 0.54
N MET A 107 5.91 15.20 0.83
CA MET A 107 7.17 14.46 0.87
C MET A 107 7.46 13.72 -0.44
N ASN A 108 8.73 13.69 -0.85
CA ASN A 108 9.20 12.69 -1.80
C ASN A 108 9.31 11.30 -1.12
N PHE A 109 9.59 10.24 -1.89
CA PHE A 109 9.63 8.88 -1.35
C PHE A 109 10.71 8.69 -0.27
N ALA A 110 11.88 9.28 -0.43
CA ALA A 110 12.98 9.12 0.53
C ALA A 110 12.64 9.78 1.87
N GLU A 111 12.07 11.00 1.85
CA GLU A 111 11.58 11.71 3.03
C GLU A 111 10.49 10.89 3.73
N PHE A 112 9.45 10.48 2.99
CA PHE A 112 8.38 9.64 3.51
C PHE A 112 8.92 8.37 4.18
N TRP A 113 9.84 7.66 3.51
CA TRP A 113 10.43 6.44 4.02
C TRP A 113 11.26 6.67 5.30
N HIS A 114 12.09 7.71 5.33
CA HIS A 114 12.88 8.04 6.52
C HIS A 114 12.00 8.47 7.70
N THR A 115 10.96 9.28 7.47
CA THR A 115 9.99 9.66 8.51
C THR A 115 9.21 8.46 9.01
N TYR A 116 8.81 7.55 8.12
CA TYR A 116 8.17 6.28 8.49
C TYR A 116 9.09 5.46 9.42
N GLU A 117 10.34 5.25 9.05
CA GLU A 117 11.28 4.45 9.84
C GLU A 117 11.59 5.08 11.21
N ASP A 118 11.70 6.41 11.29
CA ASP A 118 11.81 7.10 12.58
C ASP A 118 10.58 6.85 13.46
N LEU A 119 9.37 6.94 12.89
CA LEU A 119 8.13 6.69 13.61
C LEU A 119 8.07 5.27 14.17
N ILE A 120 8.43 4.26 13.37
CA ILE A 120 8.51 2.87 13.81
C ILE A 120 9.56 2.71 14.91
N LYS A 121 10.73 3.35 14.77
CA LYS A 121 11.80 3.29 15.77
C LYS A 121 11.33 3.91 17.09
N ARG A 122 10.66 5.07 17.06
CA ARG A 122 10.12 5.70 18.27
C ARG A 122 9.00 4.87 18.89
N ALA A 123 8.10 4.31 18.09
CA ALA A 123 7.06 3.39 18.56
C ALA A 123 7.63 2.20 19.33
N ARG A 124 8.62 1.51 18.74
CA ARG A 124 9.27 0.35 19.36
C ARG A 124 10.01 0.67 20.65
N ASN A 125 10.54 1.88 20.75
CA ASN A 125 11.27 2.35 21.93
C ASN A 125 10.36 3.04 22.96
N GLY A 126 9.03 3.07 22.77
CA GLY A 126 8.10 3.75 23.67
C GLY A 126 8.29 5.27 23.72
N LYS A 127 8.78 5.88 22.63
CA LYS A 127 9.09 7.32 22.51
C LYS A 127 8.07 8.10 21.66
N LEU A 128 6.87 7.55 21.48
CA LEU A 128 5.78 8.29 20.86
C LEU A 128 5.16 9.25 21.87
N THR A 129 4.74 10.41 21.37
CA THR A 129 4.08 11.47 22.11
C THR A 129 2.61 11.57 21.68
N ALA A 130 1.80 12.35 22.40
CA ALA A 130 0.40 12.57 22.02
C ALA A 130 0.28 13.20 20.62
N ASP A 131 1.20 14.10 20.26
CA ASP A 131 1.21 14.79 18.97
C ASP A 131 1.43 13.84 17.79
N ASP A 132 2.16 12.73 18.01
CA ASP A 132 2.34 11.70 16.98
C ASP A 132 1.02 11.04 16.58
N HIS A 133 0.01 11.04 17.45
CA HIS A 133 -1.30 10.43 17.19
C HIS A 133 -2.35 11.45 16.75
N ALA A 134 -2.22 12.69 17.21
CA ALA A 134 -3.19 13.75 17.01
C ALA A 134 -3.44 14.04 15.51
N GLY A 135 -4.70 14.28 15.16
CA GLY A 135 -5.10 14.76 13.83
C GLY A 135 -4.86 13.77 12.69
N THR A 136 -4.85 12.46 12.94
CA THR A 136 -4.78 11.44 11.87
C THR A 136 -5.97 11.60 10.92
N THR A 137 -5.71 11.79 9.62
CA THR A 137 -6.79 12.02 8.64
C THR A 137 -7.12 10.77 7.84
N VAL A 138 -6.11 10.03 7.39
CA VAL A 138 -6.24 8.72 6.74
C VAL A 138 -5.19 7.80 7.35
N SER A 139 -5.49 6.53 7.57
CA SER A 139 -4.49 5.56 8.05
C SER A 139 -4.40 4.32 7.19
N LEU A 140 -3.27 3.63 7.30
CA LEU A 140 -3.02 2.35 6.66
C LEU A 140 -2.83 1.27 7.74
N THR A 141 -3.49 0.14 7.54
CA THR A 141 -3.32 -1.07 8.36
C THR A 141 -2.94 -2.25 7.48
N ASN A 142 -1.99 -3.06 7.93
CA ASN A 142 -1.48 -4.20 7.18
C ASN A 142 -1.56 -5.50 8.00
N PRO A 143 -2.76 -6.11 8.12
CA PRO A 143 -2.90 -7.44 8.69
C PRO A 143 -2.45 -8.55 7.71
N GLY A 144 -2.08 -8.23 6.47
CA GLY A 144 -1.54 -9.19 5.52
C GLY A 144 -0.28 -9.91 5.99
N GLY A 145 0.49 -9.32 6.91
CA GLY A 145 1.66 -9.95 7.53
C GLY A 145 1.33 -11.21 8.35
N ILE A 146 0.08 -11.39 8.79
CA ILE A 146 -0.41 -12.58 9.52
C ILE A 146 -1.35 -13.44 8.67
N GLY A 147 -1.40 -13.21 7.35
CA GLY A 147 -2.22 -14.00 6.42
C GLY A 147 -3.66 -13.51 6.23
N THR A 148 -4.06 -12.38 6.84
CA THR A 148 -5.40 -11.82 6.63
C THR A 148 -5.55 -11.30 5.20
N VAL A 149 -6.50 -11.85 4.45
CA VAL A 149 -6.71 -11.49 3.03
C VAL A 149 -7.48 -10.19 2.82
N HIS A 150 -8.36 -9.79 3.74
CA HIS A 150 -9.04 -8.50 3.74
C HIS A 150 -9.47 -8.13 5.17
N SER A 151 -9.55 -6.84 5.46
CA SER A 151 -10.01 -6.34 6.76
C SER A 151 -10.97 -5.17 6.57
N VAL A 152 -12.00 -5.13 7.42
CA VAL A 152 -12.95 -4.03 7.53
C VAL A 152 -12.74 -3.37 8.90
N PRO A 153 -11.74 -2.48 9.01
CA PRO A 153 -11.41 -1.84 10.27
C PRO A 153 -12.52 -0.89 10.74
N ARG A 154 -12.60 -0.67 12.05
CA ARG A 154 -13.51 0.32 12.61
C ARG A 154 -12.94 1.73 12.43
N LEU A 155 -13.66 2.58 11.70
CA LEU A 155 -13.28 3.97 11.47
C LEU A 155 -13.48 4.79 12.75
N SER A 156 -12.51 5.67 13.05
CA SER A 156 -12.60 6.57 14.20
C SER A 156 -13.22 7.91 13.79
N LYS A 157 -13.97 8.56 14.69
CA LYS A 157 -14.50 9.91 14.46
C LYS A 157 -13.35 10.88 14.15
N GLY A 158 -13.54 11.77 13.18
CA GLY A 158 -12.51 12.71 12.72
C GLY A 158 -11.51 12.15 11.71
N GLN A 159 -11.62 10.86 11.36
CA GLN A 159 -10.80 10.21 10.35
C GLN A 159 -11.63 9.97 9.08
N ALA A 160 -11.05 10.29 7.92
CA ALA A 160 -11.71 10.16 6.62
C ALA A 160 -11.83 8.70 6.18
N ALA A 161 -10.72 7.96 6.22
CA ALA A 161 -10.67 6.57 5.78
C ALA A 161 -9.56 5.75 6.45
N ILE A 162 -9.72 4.43 6.43
CA ILE A 162 -8.67 3.47 6.75
C ILE A 162 -8.46 2.57 5.52
N ILE A 163 -7.21 2.50 5.05
CA ILE A 163 -6.80 1.63 3.95
C ILE A 163 -6.23 0.34 4.52
N GLY A 164 -6.88 -0.79 4.23
CA GLY A 164 -6.41 -2.11 4.62
C GLY A 164 -5.56 -2.76 3.53
N VAL A 165 -4.45 -3.36 3.92
CA VAL A 165 -3.58 -4.16 3.05
C VAL A 165 -3.66 -5.63 3.45
N GLY A 166 -4.23 -6.44 2.56
CA GLY A 166 -4.33 -7.88 2.73
C GLY A 166 -3.03 -8.63 2.45
N ALA A 167 -3.05 -9.94 2.68
CA ALA A 167 -1.92 -10.83 2.45
C ALA A 167 -1.47 -10.80 0.98
N LEU A 168 -0.16 -10.90 0.80
CA LEU A 168 0.47 -11.02 -0.51
C LEU A 168 0.60 -12.52 -0.86
N ASP A 169 -0.33 -13.03 -1.65
CA ASP A 169 -0.37 -14.45 -1.97
C ASP A 169 -0.89 -14.73 -3.38
N TYR A 170 -0.76 -15.96 -3.87
CA TYR A 170 -1.45 -16.38 -5.08
C TYR A 170 -2.97 -16.40 -4.84
N PRO A 171 -3.78 -16.17 -5.89
CA PRO A 171 -5.20 -16.42 -5.84
C PRO A 171 -5.49 -17.84 -5.32
N ALA A 172 -6.57 -18.02 -4.57
CA ALA A 172 -6.85 -19.24 -3.81
C ALA A 172 -6.80 -20.51 -4.69
N GLU A 173 -7.33 -20.41 -5.91
CA GLU A 173 -7.35 -21.48 -6.91
C GLU A 173 -5.96 -21.92 -7.40
N TRP A 174 -4.91 -21.16 -7.13
CA TRP A 174 -3.52 -21.44 -7.54
C TRP A 174 -2.58 -21.79 -6.37
N GLN A 175 -3.03 -21.73 -5.12
CA GLN A 175 -2.15 -21.93 -3.95
C GLN A 175 -1.57 -23.35 -3.84
N GLY A 176 -2.25 -24.36 -4.39
CA GLY A 176 -1.76 -25.74 -4.46
C GLY A 176 -0.92 -26.06 -5.72
N ALA A 177 -0.78 -25.12 -6.65
CA ALA A 177 -0.05 -25.35 -7.89
C ALA A 177 1.47 -25.32 -7.64
N SER A 178 2.21 -26.20 -8.31
CA SER A 178 3.67 -26.15 -8.26
C SER A 178 4.21 -24.85 -8.87
N GLU A 179 5.38 -24.40 -8.43
CA GLU A 179 6.04 -23.19 -8.97
C GLU A 179 6.21 -23.24 -10.48
N LYS A 180 6.48 -24.44 -11.04
CA LYS A 180 6.56 -24.65 -12.49
C LYS A 180 5.26 -24.30 -13.19
N ILE A 181 4.12 -24.74 -12.65
CA ILE A 181 2.78 -24.46 -13.21
C ILE A 181 2.45 -22.98 -13.08
N ILE A 182 2.74 -22.36 -11.93
CA ILE A 182 2.58 -20.93 -11.72
C ILE A 182 3.36 -20.12 -12.76
N ALA A 183 4.64 -20.45 -12.97
CA ALA A 183 5.49 -19.77 -13.93
C ALA A 183 5.02 -19.97 -15.38
N GLN A 184 4.62 -21.20 -15.74
CA GLN A 184 4.09 -21.52 -17.07
C GLN A 184 2.81 -20.74 -17.40
N ASN A 185 1.96 -20.51 -16.41
CA ASN A 185 0.70 -19.79 -16.59
C ASN A 185 0.83 -18.28 -16.30
N ALA A 186 2.05 -17.79 -16.02
CA ALA A 186 2.33 -16.39 -15.69
C ALA A 186 1.45 -15.84 -14.56
N ILE A 187 1.14 -16.68 -13.55
CA ILE A 187 0.28 -16.29 -12.43
C ILE A 187 1.06 -15.39 -11.47
N SER A 188 0.52 -14.21 -11.21
CA SER A 188 1.06 -13.27 -10.24
C SER A 188 0.46 -13.51 -8.86
N LYS A 189 1.26 -13.26 -7.82
CA LYS A 189 0.69 -12.95 -6.50
C LYS A 189 -0.18 -11.69 -6.58
N ILE A 190 -1.20 -11.64 -5.77
CA ILE A 190 -2.08 -10.49 -5.59
C ILE A 190 -2.01 -10.03 -4.14
N LEU A 191 -2.47 -8.81 -3.91
CA LEU A 191 -2.87 -8.33 -2.59
C LEU A 191 -4.25 -7.68 -2.71
N THR A 192 -5.01 -7.69 -1.63
CA THR A 192 -6.30 -7.00 -1.57
C THR A 192 -6.13 -5.66 -0.87
N LEU A 193 -6.62 -4.60 -1.47
CA LEU A 193 -6.79 -3.30 -0.82
C LEU A 193 -8.24 -3.13 -0.40
N THR A 194 -8.46 -2.70 0.84
CA THR A 194 -9.77 -2.24 1.32
C THR A 194 -9.71 -0.76 1.64
N SER A 195 -10.83 -0.07 1.46
CA SER A 195 -11.02 1.33 1.87
C SER A 195 -12.30 1.38 2.68
N THR A 196 -12.16 1.55 4.01
CA THR A 196 -13.29 1.76 4.91
C THR A 196 -13.40 3.25 5.23
N TYR A 197 -14.57 3.83 4.95
CA TYR A 197 -14.78 5.29 4.95
C TYR A 197 -16.16 5.64 5.52
N ASP A 198 -16.33 6.89 5.97
CA ASP A 198 -17.61 7.41 6.42
C ASP A 198 -18.52 7.71 5.21
N HIS A 199 -19.57 6.91 5.04
CA HIS A 199 -20.45 6.98 3.87
C HIS A 199 -21.37 8.21 3.88
N ARG A 200 -21.35 9.03 4.95
CA ARG A 200 -22.06 10.32 4.97
C ARG A 200 -21.37 11.37 4.09
N VAL A 201 -20.04 11.30 3.97
CA VAL A 201 -19.23 12.32 3.28
C VAL A 201 -18.42 11.76 2.11
N ILE A 202 -18.14 10.46 2.10
CA ILE A 202 -17.43 9.78 1.01
C ILE A 202 -18.39 8.79 0.33
N GLN A 203 -18.52 8.89 -0.99
CA GLN A 203 -19.38 7.99 -1.78
C GLN A 203 -18.61 6.75 -2.24
N GLY A 204 -19.32 5.64 -2.41
CA GLY A 204 -18.69 4.37 -2.84
C GLY A 204 -18.00 4.42 -4.19
N ALA A 205 -18.54 5.18 -5.15
CA ALA A 205 -17.88 5.42 -6.43
C ALA A 205 -16.51 6.10 -6.24
N GLY A 206 -16.44 7.16 -5.42
CA GLY A 206 -15.20 7.88 -5.12
C GLY A 206 -14.17 7.00 -4.42
N SER A 207 -14.59 6.18 -3.45
CA SER A 207 -13.70 5.21 -2.79
C SER A 207 -13.19 4.13 -3.76
N GLY A 208 -14.03 3.67 -4.69
CA GLY A 208 -13.65 2.72 -5.73
C GLY A 208 -12.65 3.29 -6.76
N GLU A 209 -12.84 4.55 -7.17
CA GLU A 209 -11.92 5.29 -8.03
C GLU A 209 -10.59 5.58 -7.34
N PHE A 210 -10.61 5.92 -6.06
CA PHE A 210 -9.41 6.07 -5.26
C PHE A 210 -8.58 4.78 -5.23
N LEU A 211 -9.19 3.63 -4.94
CA LEU A 211 -8.49 2.35 -4.98
C LEU A 211 -8.01 2.00 -6.40
N LYS A 212 -8.72 2.43 -7.45
CA LYS A 212 -8.28 2.29 -8.85
C LYS A 212 -6.99 3.09 -9.09
N LEU A 213 -6.91 4.32 -8.59
CA LEU A 213 -5.72 5.15 -8.72
C LEU A 213 -4.52 4.52 -7.98
N VAL A 214 -4.71 4.05 -6.75
CA VAL A 214 -3.65 3.33 -6.00
C VAL A 214 -3.18 2.09 -6.77
N HIS A 215 -4.11 1.30 -7.32
CA HIS A 215 -3.76 0.17 -8.19
C HIS A 215 -2.90 0.61 -9.38
N GLN A 216 -3.29 1.67 -10.09
CA GLN A 216 -2.55 2.15 -11.26
C GLN A 216 -1.14 2.64 -10.89
N LEU A 217 -0.99 3.36 -9.77
CA LEU A 217 0.32 3.78 -9.26
C LEU A 217 1.21 2.56 -8.94
N LEU A 218 0.66 1.52 -8.30
CA LEU A 218 1.39 0.27 -8.03
C LEU A 218 1.72 -0.53 -9.30
N LEU A 219 1.09 -0.23 -10.43
CA LEU A 219 1.47 -0.71 -11.76
C LEU A 219 2.45 0.22 -12.51
N GLY A 220 2.95 1.26 -11.84
CA GLY A 220 3.93 2.18 -12.38
C GLY A 220 3.35 3.34 -13.19
N ALA A 221 2.03 3.58 -13.12
CA ALA A 221 1.45 4.77 -13.73
C ALA A 221 2.05 6.04 -13.12
N GLN A 222 2.01 7.14 -13.87
CA GLN A 222 2.48 8.46 -13.43
C GLN A 222 3.93 8.45 -12.90
N ASN A 223 4.81 7.70 -13.57
CA ASN A 223 6.22 7.60 -13.22
C ASN A 223 6.49 7.16 -11.77
N PHE A 224 5.54 6.45 -11.15
CA PHE A 224 5.59 6.14 -9.71
C PHE A 224 6.90 5.47 -9.30
N TYR A 225 7.38 4.48 -10.06
CA TYR A 225 8.66 3.82 -9.76
C TYR A 225 9.87 4.64 -10.19
N ASP A 226 9.77 5.47 -11.22
CA ASP A 226 10.87 6.34 -11.65
C ASP A 226 11.20 7.35 -10.55
N GLU A 227 10.19 8.01 -10.01
CA GLU A 227 10.36 8.99 -8.93
C GLU A 227 10.90 8.33 -7.65
N ILE A 228 10.49 7.08 -7.36
CA ILE A 228 11.05 6.31 -6.24
C ILE A 228 12.54 6.00 -6.49
N PHE A 229 12.90 5.58 -7.69
CA PHE A 229 14.28 5.26 -8.04
C PHE A 229 15.15 6.51 -8.02
N GLU A 230 14.65 7.64 -8.53
CA GLU A 230 15.30 8.94 -8.47
C GLU A 230 15.51 9.41 -7.02
N ALA A 231 14.46 9.37 -6.19
CA ALA A 231 14.54 9.76 -4.78
C ALA A 231 15.55 8.90 -4.00
N LEU A 232 15.69 7.62 -4.36
CA LEU A 232 16.66 6.69 -3.78
C LEU A 232 18.03 6.69 -4.49
N ARG A 233 18.21 7.54 -5.52
CA ARG A 233 19.43 7.63 -6.34
C ARG A 233 19.86 6.27 -6.92
N ILE A 234 18.89 5.47 -7.36
CA ILE A 234 19.12 4.18 -8.01
C ILE A 234 19.43 4.44 -9.49
N PRO A 235 20.60 4.02 -10.01
CA PRO A 235 21.04 4.36 -11.36
C PRO A 235 20.43 3.48 -12.46
N TYR A 236 19.55 2.55 -12.11
CA TYR A 236 18.93 1.60 -13.03
C TYR A 236 17.51 2.03 -13.37
N GLU A 237 16.98 1.58 -14.51
CA GLU A 237 15.56 1.77 -14.80
C GLU A 237 14.70 0.81 -13.95
N PRO A 238 13.51 1.25 -13.50
CA PRO A 238 12.57 0.37 -12.82
C PRO A 238 12.02 -0.68 -13.80
N VAL A 239 11.68 -1.84 -13.25
CA VAL A 239 10.92 -2.86 -13.98
C VAL A 239 9.59 -2.25 -14.40
N ARG A 240 9.20 -2.48 -15.65
CA ARG A 240 7.96 -1.94 -16.25
C ARG A 240 6.85 -2.97 -16.32
N TRP A 241 5.62 -2.52 -16.14
CA TRP A 241 4.45 -3.33 -16.47
C TRP A 241 4.33 -3.42 -17.99
N SER A 242 4.39 -4.62 -18.54
CA SER A 242 4.10 -4.88 -19.94
C SER A 242 3.05 -5.97 -20.04
N PRO A 243 1.98 -5.79 -20.84
CA PRO A 243 1.17 -6.91 -21.28
C PRO A 243 2.08 -7.92 -22.00
N THR A 244 1.95 -9.20 -21.68
CA THR A 244 2.67 -10.25 -22.40
C THR A 244 2.12 -10.33 -23.83
N SER A 245 2.90 -9.91 -24.84
CA SER A 245 2.65 -10.35 -26.20
C SER A 245 3.04 -11.83 -26.29
N ARG A 246 2.15 -12.71 -26.75
CA ARG A 246 2.56 -14.07 -27.15
C ARG A 246 3.55 -13.95 -28.31
N SER A 247 4.85 -13.85 -28.03
CA SER A 247 5.85 -14.16 -29.04
C SER A 247 5.81 -15.67 -29.26
N THR A 248 5.64 -16.04 -30.52
CA THR A 248 5.59 -17.39 -31.10
C THR A 248 6.47 -18.38 -30.31
N PRO A 249 5.98 -19.60 -30.01
CA PRO A 249 6.82 -20.60 -29.33
C PRO A 249 8.12 -20.76 -30.12
N LEU A 250 9.27 -20.68 -29.44
CA LEU A 250 10.56 -21.05 -30.04
C LEU A 250 10.41 -22.46 -30.60
N THR A 251 10.27 -22.57 -31.92
CA THR A 251 10.43 -23.82 -32.63
C THR A 251 11.86 -24.27 -32.36
N LYS A 252 12.01 -25.34 -31.58
CA LYS A 252 13.23 -26.16 -31.58
C LYS A 252 13.39 -26.77 -32.97
N SER A 253 13.87 -25.99 -33.94
CA SER A 253 14.50 -26.53 -35.14
C SER A 253 16.00 -26.56 -34.88
N THR A 254 16.42 -27.58 -34.14
CA THR A 254 17.81 -28.02 -34.20
C THR A 254 18.00 -28.58 -35.59
N ARG A 255 18.79 -27.90 -36.44
CA ARG A 255 19.27 -28.44 -37.71
C ARG A 255 19.97 -29.76 -37.41
N LEU A 256 19.51 -30.86 -38.01
CA LEU A 256 20.37 -32.01 -38.22
C LEU A 256 21.41 -31.61 -39.28
N PRO A 257 22.72 -31.77 -39.03
CA PRO A 257 23.69 -31.68 -40.10
C PRO A 257 23.44 -32.86 -41.04
N GLY A 258 23.31 -32.58 -42.33
CA GLY A 258 23.22 -33.60 -43.36
C GLY A 258 24.44 -34.52 -43.31
N SER A 259 24.19 -35.82 -43.32
CA SER A 259 25.15 -36.81 -43.81
C SER A 259 24.79 -37.12 -45.26
N SER A 260 25.57 -36.52 -46.16
CA SER A 260 25.79 -37.00 -47.51
C SER A 260 26.50 -38.37 -47.50
N SER A 261 26.29 -39.10 -48.61
CA SER A 261 26.82 -40.41 -49.04
C SER A 261 26.24 -41.65 -48.39
#